data_AF-A0A9N8Z102-F1
#
_entry.id   AF-A0A9N8Z102-F1
#
_cell.length_a   1.000
_cell.length_b   1.000
_cell.length_c   1.000
_cell.angle_alpha   90.00
_cell.angle_beta   90.00
_cell.angle_gamma   90.00
#
_symmetry.space_group_name_H-M   'P 1'
#
loop_
_entity.id
_entity.type
_entity.pdbx_description
1 polymer ?
#
loop_
_entity_poly.entity_id
_entity_poly.type
_entity_poly.pdbx_seq_one_letter_code
_entity_poly.pdbx_strand_id
1 'polypeptide(L)'
;MSKTPVLGSFNHLALCVGDYEESIKFYDSFLTQLGYKQKIINDKYTMWINSLSGGQIAISPTRPENKESKHVRYSVGYHHIALNASSREQVDKFHEFLVKNDYKVLDEPKEYDYVPGYYAVFWTDLDGMKFELCHVPIPNVQEDHTPTPKADSVEETNGDKSDIPMRPEGKDHENSGESDENVNVIGTVTEKPNIQLPKNITVPTGNKFKFLLSAYGVQIYKCVVNKDGVPNNWTQVTPDTYFVNDKRTESFVPEYEVAYHYFLKKPIHEGRAVWESLVKGDDSLLVAKSVATNVSPDGNMHLPWLVNEVTYHEGKGRFSDITYVLRVNTVEGNPPPNEYCGIHYQGGAIVKVAYSAEYWFFH
;
A
#
# COMPACT_ATOMS: atom_id res chain seq x y z
N MET A 1 -8.37 -1.08 13.23
CA MET A 1 -8.51 0.09 14.12
C MET A 1 -8.13 1.32 13.31
N SER A 2 -8.72 2.48 13.64
CA SER A 2 -8.59 3.72 12.87
C SER A 2 -7.12 4.17 12.84
N LYS A 3 -6.47 4.10 11.66
CA LYS A 3 -5.15 4.72 11.44
C LYS A 3 -5.21 6.18 11.91
N THR A 4 -4.22 6.65 12.67
CA THR A 4 -4.10 8.08 12.99
C THR A 4 -3.89 8.83 11.66
N PRO A 5 -4.66 9.89 11.37
CA PRO A 5 -4.47 10.66 10.14
C PRO A 5 -3.03 11.17 10.03
N VAL A 6 -2.39 10.94 8.88
CA VAL A 6 -1.04 11.48 8.61
C VAL A 6 -1.14 13.00 8.41
N LEU A 7 -0.18 13.78 8.92
CA LEU A 7 -0.14 15.22 8.71
C LEU A 7 -0.21 15.55 7.21
N GLY A 8 -1.17 16.38 6.81
CA GLY A 8 -1.38 16.77 5.41
C GLY A 8 -2.15 15.75 4.56
N SER A 9 -2.56 14.59 5.12
CA SER A 9 -3.46 13.67 4.43
C SER A 9 -4.84 14.29 4.17
N PHE A 10 -5.48 13.88 3.09
CA PHE A 10 -6.79 14.39 2.72
C PHE A 10 -7.83 14.03 3.78
N ASN A 11 -8.40 15.03 4.43
CA ASN A 11 -9.38 14.83 5.50
C ASN A 11 -10.82 14.87 4.98
N HIS A 12 -11.20 15.97 4.33
CA HIS A 12 -12.55 16.16 3.83
C HIS A 12 -12.61 17.08 2.60
N LEU A 13 -13.60 16.85 1.73
CA LEU A 13 -14.08 17.80 0.72
C LEU A 13 -15.42 18.37 1.21
N ALA A 14 -15.58 19.69 1.17
CA ALA A 14 -16.86 20.35 1.40
C ALA A 14 -17.27 21.13 0.14
N LEU A 15 -18.49 20.90 -0.35
CA LEU A 15 -19.05 21.54 -1.54
C LEU A 15 -20.35 22.28 -1.20
N CYS A 16 -20.60 23.39 -1.89
CA CYS A 16 -21.91 24.03 -1.88
C CYS A 16 -22.73 23.55 -3.07
N VAL A 17 -24.00 23.21 -2.84
CA VAL A 17 -24.93 22.70 -3.87
C VAL A 17 -26.15 23.61 -4.01
N GLY A 18 -26.73 23.66 -5.22
CA GLY A 18 -27.85 24.53 -5.55
C GLY A 18 -29.17 24.05 -4.95
N ASP A 19 -29.54 22.80 -5.23
CA ASP A 19 -30.69 22.13 -4.62
C ASP A 19 -30.20 21.12 -3.57
N TYR A 20 -30.29 21.50 -2.30
CA TYR A 20 -29.72 20.72 -1.21
C TYR A 20 -30.46 19.39 -0.98
N GLU A 21 -31.79 19.37 -1.07
CA GLU A 21 -32.56 18.16 -0.80
C GLU A 21 -32.37 17.11 -1.91
N GLU A 22 -32.36 17.54 -3.17
CA GLU A 22 -32.09 16.64 -4.30
C GLU A 22 -30.63 16.20 -4.33
N SER A 23 -29.70 17.09 -3.99
CA SER A 23 -28.28 16.75 -3.92
C SER A 23 -27.98 15.71 -2.83
N ILE A 24 -28.68 15.73 -1.69
CA ILE A 24 -28.50 14.69 -0.67
C ILE A 24 -28.81 13.31 -1.26
N LYS A 25 -29.93 13.15 -1.96
CA LYS A 25 -30.34 11.88 -2.57
C LYS A 25 -29.36 11.45 -3.67
N PHE A 26 -28.94 12.41 -4.49
CA PHE A 26 -28.01 12.18 -5.59
C PHE A 26 -26.64 11.72 -5.08
N TYR A 27 -26.07 12.44 -4.11
CA TYR A 27 -24.78 12.09 -3.53
C TYR A 27 -24.83 10.77 -2.77
N ASP A 28 -25.89 10.52 -1.99
CA ASP A 28 -26.03 9.27 -1.24
C ASP A 28 -26.03 8.03 -2.17
N SER A 29 -26.69 8.15 -3.32
CA SER A 29 -26.82 7.08 -4.32
C SER A 29 -25.46 6.59 -4.83
N PHE A 30 -24.58 7.47 -5.31
CA PHE A 30 -23.28 7.06 -5.84
C PHE A 30 -22.23 6.86 -4.74
N LEU A 31 -22.24 7.65 -3.67
CA LEU A 31 -21.27 7.54 -2.58
C LEU A 31 -21.40 6.19 -1.85
N THR A 32 -22.61 5.66 -1.71
CA THR A 32 -22.84 4.33 -1.13
C THR A 32 -22.18 3.22 -1.95
N GLN A 33 -22.19 3.32 -3.30
CA GLN A 33 -21.49 2.37 -4.17
C GLN A 33 -19.97 2.43 -3.98
N LEU A 34 -19.43 3.60 -3.60
CA LEU A 34 -18.01 3.83 -3.31
C LEU A 34 -17.63 3.52 -1.85
N GLY A 35 -18.53 2.89 -1.10
CA GLY A 35 -18.29 2.47 0.29
C GLY A 35 -18.35 3.59 1.32
N TYR A 36 -18.82 4.78 0.94
CA TYR A 36 -19.13 5.85 1.88
C TYR A 36 -20.47 5.58 2.57
N LYS A 37 -20.61 6.08 3.80
CA LYS A 37 -21.86 6.01 4.57
C LYS A 37 -22.21 7.37 5.10
N GLN A 38 -23.47 7.76 4.97
CA GLN A 38 -23.98 9.00 5.55
C GLN A 38 -23.83 8.98 7.08
N LYS A 39 -23.33 10.08 7.65
CA LYS A 39 -23.10 10.20 9.09
C LYS A 39 -23.81 11.38 9.72
N ILE A 40 -23.89 12.49 9.00
CA ILE A 40 -24.52 13.71 9.49
C ILE A 40 -25.50 14.16 8.43
N ILE A 41 -26.68 14.57 8.91
CA ILE A 41 -27.74 15.20 8.11
C ILE A 41 -28.33 16.29 8.99
N ASN A 42 -28.21 17.53 8.56
CA ASN A 42 -28.92 18.66 9.15
C ASN A 42 -29.15 19.75 8.11
N ASP A 43 -29.77 20.85 8.53
CA ASP A 43 -30.08 22.01 7.70
C ASP A 43 -28.84 22.77 7.19
N LYS A 44 -27.66 22.55 7.80
CA LYS A 44 -26.41 23.22 7.44
C LYS A 44 -25.53 22.40 6.52
N TYR A 45 -25.44 21.08 6.73
CA TYR A 45 -24.64 20.20 5.87
C TYR A 45 -25.01 18.73 6.07
N THR A 46 -24.71 17.96 5.03
CA THR A 46 -24.78 16.50 5.01
C THR A 46 -23.38 15.97 4.72
N MET A 47 -22.97 14.92 5.44
CA MET A 47 -21.62 14.36 5.33
C MET A 47 -21.66 12.85 5.24
N TRP A 48 -20.86 12.31 4.34
CA TRP A 48 -20.57 10.90 4.21
C TRP A 48 -19.11 10.61 4.57
N ILE A 49 -18.86 9.46 5.20
CA ILE A 49 -17.51 8.98 5.51
C ILE A 49 -17.27 7.62 4.88
N ASN A 50 -16.10 7.44 4.27
CA ASN A 50 -15.60 6.12 3.94
C ASN A 50 -14.74 5.64 5.12
N SER A 51 -15.24 4.70 5.92
CA SER A 51 -14.56 4.27 7.15
C SER A 51 -13.25 3.50 6.93
N LEU A 52 -12.98 3.05 5.69
CA LEU A 52 -11.73 2.36 5.35
C LEU A 52 -10.60 3.35 5.07
N SER A 53 -10.90 4.45 4.37
CA SER A 53 -9.93 5.50 4.04
C SER A 53 -9.89 6.65 5.06
N GLY A 54 -10.96 6.86 5.83
CA GLY A 54 -11.14 8.03 6.69
C GLY A 54 -11.56 9.30 5.94
N GLY A 55 -11.58 9.27 4.59
CA GLY A 55 -11.98 10.40 3.75
C GLY A 55 -13.46 10.74 3.90
N GLN A 56 -13.75 12.04 3.86
CA GLN A 56 -15.09 12.58 4.03
C GLN A 56 -15.48 13.45 2.83
N ILE A 57 -16.74 13.37 2.44
CA ILE A 57 -17.35 14.28 1.47
C ILE A 57 -18.58 14.88 2.15
N ALA A 58 -18.66 16.20 2.12
CA ALA A 58 -19.77 16.95 2.67
C ALA A 58 -20.35 17.90 1.63
N ILE A 59 -21.66 18.08 1.67
CA ILE A 59 -22.37 19.09 0.89
C ILE A 59 -23.14 20.02 1.82
N SER A 60 -23.27 21.28 1.43
CA SER A 60 -24.03 22.32 2.15
C SER A 60 -24.89 23.09 1.15
N PRO A 61 -26.06 23.61 1.55
CA PRO A 61 -26.82 24.50 0.67
C PRO A 61 -25.98 25.73 0.34
N THR A 62 -26.04 26.17 -0.92
CA THR A 62 -25.50 27.48 -1.29
C THR A 62 -26.19 28.60 -0.50
N ARG A 63 -25.47 29.70 -0.28
CA ARG A 63 -26.07 30.86 0.39
C ARG A 63 -27.14 31.50 -0.49
N PRO A 64 -28.20 32.12 0.07
CA PRO A 64 -29.27 32.73 -0.71
C PRO A 64 -28.80 33.70 -1.79
N GLU A 65 -27.75 34.48 -1.53
CA GLU A 65 -27.16 35.42 -2.48
C GLU A 65 -26.50 34.74 -3.70
N ASN A 66 -26.19 33.45 -3.61
CA ASN A 66 -25.52 32.65 -4.63
C ASN A 66 -26.44 31.57 -5.23
N LYS A 67 -27.77 31.67 -5.05
CA LYS A 67 -28.72 30.63 -5.47
C LYS A 67 -28.72 30.37 -6.98
N GLU A 68 -28.46 31.40 -7.78
CA GLU A 68 -28.39 31.30 -9.25
C GLU A 68 -26.98 30.98 -9.77
N SER A 69 -25.99 30.87 -8.89
CA SER A 69 -24.62 30.55 -9.27
C SER A 69 -24.54 29.12 -9.77
N LYS A 70 -23.90 28.92 -10.93
CA LYS A 70 -23.63 27.60 -11.49
C LYS A 70 -22.14 27.30 -11.44
N HIS A 71 -21.79 26.03 -11.28
CA HIS A 71 -20.41 25.62 -11.40
C HIS A 71 -19.92 25.84 -12.84
N VAL A 72 -18.83 26.60 -12.99
CA VAL A 72 -18.17 26.82 -14.28
C VAL A 72 -16.85 26.05 -14.27
N ARG A 73 -16.85 24.84 -14.83
CA ARG A 73 -15.63 24.05 -14.96
C ARG A 73 -14.58 24.86 -15.76
N TYR A 74 -13.33 24.86 -15.28
CA TYR A 74 -12.19 25.66 -15.75
C TYR A 74 -12.17 27.14 -15.31
N SER A 75 -13.10 27.62 -14.49
CA SER A 75 -12.87 28.86 -13.73
C SER A 75 -11.91 28.60 -12.55
N VAL A 76 -11.37 29.67 -11.96
CA VAL A 76 -10.63 29.56 -10.69
C VAL A 76 -11.52 28.90 -9.64
N GLY A 77 -11.02 27.84 -8.99
CA GLY A 77 -11.77 27.08 -7.98
C GLY A 77 -11.76 25.57 -8.24
N TYR A 78 -12.87 24.91 -7.91
CA TYR A 78 -13.05 23.47 -8.11
C TYR A 78 -12.95 23.10 -9.60
N HIS A 79 -12.26 22.00 -9.93
CA HIS A 79 -12.22 21.49 -11.30
C HIS A 79 -12.78 20.07 -11.39
N HIS A 80 -12.29 19.16 -10.54
CA HIS A 80 -12.86 17.82 -10.30
C HIS A 80 -12.22 17.21 -9.05
N ILE A 81 -12.79 16.11 -8.56
CA ILE A 81 -12.17 15.18 -7.62
C ILE A 81 -12.06 13.80 -8.27
N ALA A 82 -10.92 13.14 -8.08
CA ALA A 82 -10.68 11.76 -8.49
C ALA A 82 -10.70 10.83 -7.26
N LEU A 83 -11.42 9.72 -7.39
CA LEU A 83 -11.58 8.68 -6.39
C LEU A 83 -10.94 7.38 -6.91
N ASN A 84 -10.41 6.57 -6.01
CA ASN A 84 -9.69 5.35 -6.40
C ASN A 84 -10.62 4.15 -6.59
N ALA A 85 -10.44 3.45 -7.70
CA ALA A 85 -10.88 2.08 -7.90
C ALA A 85 -9.70 1.11 -7.76
N SER A 86 -9.93 -0.04 -7.11
CA SER A 86 -8.91 -1.07 -6.96
C SER A 86 -8.66 -1.86 -8.24
N SER A 87 -9.55 -1.77 -9.23
CA SER A 87 -9.39 -2.44 -10.52
C SER A 87 -10.17 -1.75 -11.65
N ARG A 88 -9.87 -2.10 -12.91
CA ARG A 88 -10.63 -1.62 -14.07
C ARG A 88 -12.07 -2.10 -14.07
N GLU A 89 -12.31 -3.34 -13.62
CA GLU A 89 -13.64 -3.93 -13.54
C GLU A 89 -14.54 -3.18 -12.54
N GLN A 90 -13.97 -2.57 -11.50
CA GLN A 90 -14.72 -1.68 -10.62
C GLN A 90 -15.14 -0.39 -11.33
N VAL A 91 -14.26 0.18 -12.17
CA VAL A 91 -14.59 1.34 -13.00
C VAL A 91 -15.73 0.99 -13.96
N ASP A 92 -15.66 -0.16 -14.62
CA ASP A 92 -16.69 -0.63 -15.56
C ASP A 92 -18.04 -0.87 -14.88
N LYS A 93 -18.07 -1.58 -13.73
CA LYS A 93 -19.30 -1.81 -12.96
C LYS A 93 -19.91 -0.51 -12.43
N PHE A 94 -19.06 0.44 -12.03
CA PHE A 94 -19.54 1.74 -11.58
C PHE A 94 -20.15 2.52 -12.74
N HIS A 95 -19.57 2.45 -13.94
CA HIS A 95 -20.16 3.03 -15.14
C HIS A 95 -21.53 2.42 -15.48
N GLU A 96 -21.69 1.09 -15.41
CA GLU A 96 -22.99 0.44 -15.59
C GLU A 96 -24.04 0.98 -14.61
N PHE A 97 -23.65 1.19 -13.35
CA PHE A 97 -24.50 1.83 -12.34
C PHE A 97 -24.88 3.27 -12.73
N LEU A 98 -23.92 4.08 -13.19
CA LEU A 98 -24.17 5.46 -13.61
C LEU A 98 -25.20 5.51 -14.76
N VAL A 99 -24.98 4.69 -15.79
CA VAL A 99 -25.89 4.60 -16.95
C VAL A 99 -27.27 4.13 -16.53
N LYS A 100 -27.37 3.10 -15.69
CA LYS A 100 -28.65 2.55 -15.22
C LYS A 100 -29.49 3.55 -14.43
N ASN A 101 -28.85 4.52 -13.76
CA ASN A 101 -29.53 5.51 -12.93
C ASN A 101 -29.54 6.91 -13.57
N ASP A 102 -29.38 6.99 -14.89
CA ASP A 102 -29.46 8.24 -15.67
C ASP A 102 -28.50 9.35 -15.22
N TYR A 103 -27.32 8.98 -14.71
CA TYR A 103 -26.27 9.96 -14.41
C TYR A 103 -25.71 10.54 -15.71
N LYS A 104 -25.35 11.83 -15.66
CA LYS A 104 -24.64 12.48 -16.76
C LYS A 104 -23.18 12.04 -16.80
N VAL A 105 -22.91 10.98 -17.55
CA VAL A 105 -21.55 10.53 -17.89
C VAL A 105 -20.93 11.53 -18.87
N LEU A 106 -19.72 12.00 -18.56
CA LEU A 106 -18.94 12.91 -19.40
C LEU A 106 -18.02 12.17 -20.36
N ASP A 107 -17.42 11.08 -19.87
CA ASP A 107 -16.58 10.17 -20.62
C ASP A 107 -16.81 8.76 -20.07
N GLU A 108 -17.07 7.81 -20.96
CA GLU A 108 -17.15 6.38 -20.65
C GLU A 108 -15.78 5.82 -20.21
N PRO A 109 -15.74 4.66 -19.51
CA PRO A 109 -14.51 4.00 -19.14
C PRO A 109 -13.54 3.85 -20.31
N LYS A 110 -12.37 4.47 -20.18
CA LYS A 110 -11.27 4.30 -21.13
C LYS A 110 -9.94 4.56 -20.47
N GLU A 111 -8.89 4.18 -21.18
CA GLU A 111 -7.52 4.51 -20.81
C GLU A 111 -7.19 5.95 -21.23
N TYR A 112 -6.47 6.66 -20.37
CA TYR A 112 -6.03 8.03 -20.58
C TYR A 112 -4.51 8.10 -20.53
N ASP A 113 -3.93 8.87 -21.45
CA ASP A 113 -2.48 9.00 -21.59
C ASP A 113 -1.84 9.94 -20.53
N TYR A 114 -2.48 10.12 -19.37
CA TYR A 114 -1.93 10.94 -18.28
C TYR A 114 -0.72 10.25 -17.64
N VAL A 115 -0.88 8.97 -17.30
CA VAL A 115 0.18 8.05 -16.89
C VAL A 115 -0.18 6.65 -17.40
N PRO A 116 0.80 5.76 -17.65
CA PRO A 116 0.53 4.43 -18.17
C PRO A 116 -0.48 3.66 -17.32
N GLY A 117 -1.53 3.13 -17.95
CA GLY A 117 -2.53 2.32 -17.30
C GLY A 117 -3.66 3.08 -16.61
N TYR A 118 -3.68 4.41 -16.63
CA TYR A 118 -4.73 5.25 -16.05
C TYR A 118 -6.07 4.98 -16.72
N TYR A 119 -6.97 4.26 -16.05
CA TYR A 119 -8.28 3.87 -16.58
C TYR A 119 -9.39 4.48 -15.74
N ALA A 120 -10.28 5.27 -16.35
CA ALA A 120 -11.21 6.09 -15.58
C ALA A 120 -12.55 6.30 -16.26
N VAL A 121 -13.57 6.56 -15.45
CA VAL A 121 -14.89 7.06 -15.86
C VAL A 121 -15.16 8.41 -15.23
N PHE A 122 -15.88 9.27 -15.95
CA PHE A 122 -16.18 10.63 -15.51
C PHE A 122 -17.67 10.94 -15.57
N TRP A 123 -18.20 11.61 -14.55
CA TRP A 123 -19.59 12.06 -14.51
C TRP A 123 -19.69 13.44 -13.86
N THR A 124 -20.88 14.04 -13.89
CA THR A 124 -21.19 15.25 -13.12
C THR A 124 -22.24 15.01 -12.07
N ASP A 125 -22.23 15.84 -11.03
CA ASP A 125 -23.39 16.03 -10.19
C ASP A 125 -24.45 16.95 -10.82
N LEU A 126 -25.49 17.26 -10.04
CA LEU A 126 -26.62 18.11 -10.45
C LEU A 126 -26.20 19.57 -10.75
N ASP A 127 -25.16 20.07 -10.10
CA ASP A 127 -24.65 21.43 -10.28
C ASP A 127 -23.56 21.52 -11.36
N GLY A 128 -23.15 20.38 -11.94
CA GLY A 128 -22.15 20.27 -13.00
C GLY A 128 -20.73 20.05 -12.51
N MET A 129 -20.53 19.80 -11.21
CA MET A 129 -19.23 19.46 -10.63
C MET A 129 -18.79 18.09 -11.13
N LYS A 130 -17.58 18.02 -11.70
CA LYS A 130 -17.03 16.80 -12.26
C LYS A 130 -16.49 15.88 -11.18
N PHE A 131 -16.82 14.60 -11.29
CA PHE A 131 -16.27 13.51 -10.50
C PHE A 131 -15.58 12.50 -11.41
N GLU A 132 -14.66 11.78 -10.83
CA GLU A 132 -13.86 10.76 -11.47
C GLU A 132 -13.70 9.56 -10.57
N LEU A 133 -13.82 8.37 -11.15
CA LEU A 133 -13.39 7.12 -10.54
C LEU A 133 -12.32 6.52 -11.44
N CYS A 134 -11.08 6.47 -10.93
CA CYS A 134 -9.93 6.04 -11.69
C CYS A 134 -9.25 4.84 -11.02
N HIS A 135 -8.82 3.89 -11.85
CA HIS A 135 -7.81 2.92 -11.51
C HIS A 135 -6.50 3.37 -12.13
N VAL A 136 -5.56 3.77 -11.27
CA VAL A 136 -4.18 4.09 -11.67
C VAL A 136 -3.29 3.00 -11.10
N PRO A 137 -2.60 2.22 -11.94
CA PRO A 137 -1.55 1.35 -11.45
C PRO A 137 -0.52 2.22 -10.75
N ILE A 138 -0.30 2.02 -9.45
CA ILE A 138 0.63 2.84 -8.66
C ILE A 138 2.00 2.77 -9.35
N PRO A 139 2.49 3.87 -9.95
CA PRO A 139 3.81 3.88 -10.53
C PRO A 139 4.83 3.71 -9.39
N ASN A 140 5.92 2.98 -9.66
CA ASN A 140 7.05 2.95 -8.76
C ASN A 140 7.44 4.39 -8.42
N VAL A 141 7.38 4.78 -7.14
CA VAL A 141 8.20 5.90 -6.67
C VAL A 141 9.64 5.40 -6.74
N GLN A 142 10.28 5.60 -7.88
CA GLN A 142 11.71 5.89 -7.91
C GLN A 142 11.80 7.33 -7.43
N GLU A 143 12.59 7.58 -6.38
CA GLU A 143 13.10 8.91 -6.09
C GLU A 143 13.94 9.34 -7.29
N ASP A 144 13.31 9.99 -8.27
CA ASP A 144 14.05 10.56 -9.38
C ASP A 144 14.54 11.95 -8.98
N HIS A 145 15.68 11.99 -8.30
CA HIS A 145 16.53 13.17 -8.31
C HIS A 145 17.22 13.26 -9.68
N THR A 146 16.48 13.66 -10.73
CA THR A 146 17.11 14.16 -11.96
C THR A 146 17.02 15.70 -11.97
N PRO A 147 18.15 16.41 -11.81
CA PRO A 147 18.22 17.83 -12.12
C PRO A 147 18.06 18.03 -13.63
N THR A 148 17.36 19.09 -14.01
CA THR A 148 17.21 19.56 -15.39
C THR A 148 18.59 19.66 -16.09
N PRO A 149 18.75 19.25 -17.37
CA PRO A 149 20.07 19.20 -17.98
C PRO A 149 20.63 20.60 -18.23
N LYS A 150 21.88 20.82 -17.84
CA LYS A 150 22.76 21.84 -18.41
C LYS A 150 23.94 21.17 -19.10
N ALA A 151 24.36 21.84 -20.17
CA ALA A 151 25.26 21.38 -21.22
C ALA A 151 26.70 21.04 -20.78
N ASP A 152 27.27 20.12 -21.55
CA ASP A 152 28.67 19.93 -21.94
C ASP A 152 29.79 19.85 -20.87
N SER A 153 30.40 18.65 -20.85
CA SER A 153 31.82 18.40 -21.17
C SER A 153 32.69 17.69 -20.11
N VAL A 154 33.46 16.75 -20.67
CA VAL A 154 34.77 16.18 -20.30
C VAL A 154 34.83 14.91 -19.44
N GLU A 155 35.52 13.93 -20.03
CA GLU A 155 35.98 12.62 -19.55
C GLU A 155 36.96 12.72 -18.36
N GLU A 156 36.99 11.71 -17.47
CA GLU A 156 38.21 10.92 -17.20
C GLU A 156 37.97 9.71 -16.25
N THR A 157 38.39 8.56 -16.76
CA THR A 157 38.93 7.29 -16.20
C THR A 157 38.83 6.83 -14.72
N ASN A 158 38.50 5.52 -14.62
CA ASN A 158 39.06 4.42 -13.81
C ASN A 158 38.92 4.34 -12.28
N GLY A 159 38.43 3.18 -11.79
CA GLY A 159 38.80 2.63 -10.48
C GLY A 159 37.77 1.70 -9.82
N ASP A 160 37.99 0.39 -9.95
CA ASP A 160 37.29 -0.74 -9.31
C ASP A 160 37.38 -0.74 -7.76
N LYS A 161 36.24 -0.91 -7.04
CA LYS A 161 36.14 -1.40 -5.65
C LYS A 161 34.75 -1.98 -5.29
N SER A 162 34.71 -3.30 -5.07
CA SER A 162 33.94 -4.07 -4.05
C SER A 162 32.56 -3.56 -3.57
N ASP A 163 31.48 -4.17 -4.08
CA ASP A 163 30.09 -3.92 -3.66
C ASP A 163 29.63 -4.79 -2.47
N ILE A 164 29.78 -4.24 -1.26
CA ILE A 164 28.90 -4.52 -0.11
C ILE A 164 28.02 -3.27 0.02
N PRO A 165 26.67 -3.34 0.09
CA PRO A 165 25.86 -2.15 0.26
C PRO A 165 26.19 -1.46 1.58
N MET A 166 26.55 -0.18 1.51
CA MET A 166 26.82 0.65 2.68
C MET A 166 25.57 0.83 3.54
N ARG A 167 25.77 0.70 4.85
CA ARG A 167 24.88 1.09 5.94
C ARG A 167 24.46 2.56 5.76
N PRO A 168 23.18 2.94 5.94
CA PRO A 168 22.82 4.36 5.97
C PRO A 168 23.50 5.02 7.18
N GLU A 169 24.30 6.05 6.93
CA GLU A 169 24.90 6.89 7.97
C GLU A 169 23.79 7.65 8.71
N GLY A 170 23.79 7.52 10.04
CA GLY A 170 22.87 8.21 10.92
C GLY A 170 23.09 9.72 10.86
N LYS A 171 22.01 10.47 10.64
CA LYS A 171 22.01 11.92 10.82
C LYS A 171 21.93 12.22 12.31
N ASP A 172 22.96 12.87 12.81
CA ASP A 172 22.98 13.52 14.11
C ASP A 172 21.88 14.59 14.15
N HIS A 173 20.93 14.43 15.07
CA HIS A 173 20.03 15.49 15.49
C HIS A 173 20.24 15.74 16.98
N GLU A 174 20.88 16.87 17.27
CA GLU A 174 20.98 17.46 18.60
C GLU A 174 19.58 17.91 19.08
N ASN A 175 19.12 17.19 20.11
CA ASN A 175 18.36 17.62 21.29
C ASN A 175 17.34 18.78 21.16
N SER A 176 16.05 18.43 21.25
CA SER A 176 15.07 19.23 22.01
C SER A 176 13.85 18.39 22.41
N GLY A 177 13.62 18.23 23.71
CA GLY A 177 12.31 17.90 24.28
C GLY A 177 12.14 16.47 24.77
N GLU A 178 12.23 16.31 26.09
CA GLU A 178 11.93 15.11 26.85
C GLU A 178 10.43 14.77 26.75
N SER A 179 10.10 13.63 26.13
CA SER A 179 8.84 12.92 26.34
C SER A 179 9.13 11.43 26.35
N ASP A 180 8.96 10.81 27.51
CA ASP A 180 9.21 9.40 27.80
C ASP A 180 8.35 8.43 26.95
N GLU A 181 9.01 7.32 26.59
CA GLU A 181 8.52 6.03 26.08
C GLU A 181 7.76 6.00 24.74
N ASN A 182 8.36 5.33 23.73
CA ASN A 182 7.77 4.50 22.64
C ASN A 182 8.68 4.64 21.40
N VAL A 183 9.48 3.67 20.91
CA VAL A 183 9.39 2.21 20.86
C VAL A 183 10.79 1.60 21.05
N ASN A 184 11.02 0.88 22.15
CA ASN A 184 12.33 0.29 22.46
C ASN A 184 12.35 -1.25 22.43
N VAL A 185 11.28 -1.92 21.98
CA VAL A 185 11.17 -3.38 22.05
C VAL A 185 10.46 -3.97 20.84
N ILE A 186 11.06 -4.99 20.23
CA ILE A 186 10.45 -5.85 19.21
C ILE A 186 9.57 -6.92 19.88
N GLY A 187 8.39 -7.18 19.34
CA GLY A 187 7.52 -8.28 19.71
C GLY A 187 6.78 -8.07 21.04
N THR A 188 6.00 -7.00 21.17
CA THR A 188 5.17 -6.77 22.38
C THR A 188 3.90 -7.63 22.41
N VAL A 189 3.45 -8.15 21.27
CA VAL A 189 2.30 -9.06 21.17
C VAL A 189 2.78 -10.51 21.30
N THR A 190 2.71 -11.05 22.52
CA THR A 190 3.22 -12.39 22.88
C THR A 190 2.14 -13.46 23.02
N GLU A 191 0.86 -13.08 22.90
CA GLU A 191 -0.25 -14.04 22.85
C GLU A 191 -0.46 -14.53 21.42
N LYS A 192 -0.42 -15.85 21.24
CA LYS A 192 -0.65 -16.47 19.93
C LYS A 192 -2.11 -16.28 19.51
N PRO A 193 -2.39 -15.70 18.32
CA PRO A 193 -3.76 -15.60 17.83
C PRO A 193 -4.42 -16.97 17.67
N ASN A 194 -5.67 -17.07 18.09
CA ASN A 194 -6.48 -18.28 17.95
C ASN A 194 -7.11 -18.36 16.56
N ILE A 195 -6.30 -18.64 15.55
CA ILE A 195 -6.75 -18.91 14.18
C ILE A 195 -6.36 -20.33 13.77
N GLN A 196 -7.19 -20.95 12.94
CA GLN A 196 -6.92 -22.27 12.41
C GLN A 196 -5.91 -22.17 11.26
N LEU A 197 -4.69 -22.67 11.50
CA LEU A 197 -3.67 -22.76 10.46
C LEU A 197 -3.93 -23.96 9.53
N PRO A 198 -3.68 -23.85 8.22
CA PRO A 198 -3.67 -25.00 7.32
C PRO A 198 -2.65 -26.06 7.75
N LYS A 199 -2.90 -27.34 7.43
CA LYS A 199 -2.08 -28.48 7.92
C LYS A 199 -0.58 -28.36 7.59
N ASN A 200 -0.25 -27.80 6.43
CA ASN A 200 1.11 -27.56 5.96
C ASN A 200 1.74 -26.25 6.47
N ILE A 201 0.98 -25.40 7.18
CA ILE A 201 1.48 -24.21 7.86
C ILE A 201 1.61 -24.55 9.35
N THR A 202 2.63 -25.34 9.67
CA THR A 202 2.91 -25.81 11.03
C THR A 202 4.39 -25.69 11.34
N VAL A 203 4.70 -25.46 12.61
CA VAL A 203 6.07 -25.42 13.15
C VAL A 203 6.32 -26.73 13.90
N PRO A 204 7.53 -27.34 13.81
CA PRO A 204 7.83 -28.59 14.50
C PRO A 204 7.61 -28.54 16.01
N THR A 205 7.23 -29.67 16.59
CA THR A 205 7.05 -29.84 18.04
C THR A 205 8.30 -29.44 18.81
N GLY A 206 8.12 -28.66 19.88
CA GLY A 206 9.22 -28.16 20.73
C GLY A 206 9.43 -26.66 20.62
N ASN A 207 9.10 -26.06 19.47
CA ASN A 207 9.15 -24.61 19.28
C ASN A 207 7.93 -23.93 19.90
N LYS A 208 8.14 -22.77 20.53
CA LYS A 208 7.09 -22.00 21.20
C LYS A 208 6.87 -20.68 20.47
N PHE A 209 5.61 -20.26 20.37
CA PHE A 209 5.28 -18.92 19.87
C PHE A 209 5.92 -17.89 20.81
N LYS A 210 6.70 -16.97 20.23
CA LYS A 210 7.39 -15.93 20.98
C LYS A 210 6.64 -14.61 20.90
N PHE A 211 6.39 -14.15 19.68
CA PHE A 211 5.66 -12.91 19.41
C PHE A 211 5.18 -12.89 17.95
N LEU A 212 4.31 -11.94 17.64
CA LEU A 212 4.00 -11.56 16.25
C LEU A 212 4.39 -10.12 15.97
N LEU A 213 4.59 -9.82 14.69
CA LEU A 213 4.71 -8.47 14.15
C LEU A 213 3.73 -8.28 12.99
N SER A 214 3.23 -7.06 12.83
CA SER A 214 2.41 -6.67 11.69
C SER A 214 3.28 -6.05 10.61
N ALA A 215 3.12 -6.49 9.37
CA ALA A 215 3.95 -6.07 8.24
C ALA A 215 3.16 -5.27 7.19
N TYR A 216 3.77 -4.23 6.65
CA TYR A 216 3.29 -3.50 5.49
C TYR A 216 4.48 -3.06 4.63
N GLY A 217 4.31 -3.17 3.31
CA GLY A 217 5.35 -2.83 2.36
C GLY A 217 5.02 -3.33 0.97
N VAL A 218 6.04 -3.59 0.18
CA VAL A 218 5.88 -4.06 -1.20
C VAL A 218 6.65 -5.36 -1.46
N GLN A 219 6.09 -6.19 -2.33
CA GLN A 219 6.84 -7.24 -3.02
C GLN A 219 7.39 -6.67 -4.33
N ILE A 220 8.68 -6.86 -4.57
CA ILE A 220 9.34 -6.38 -5.79
C ILE A 220 9.53 -7.55 -6.75
N TYR A 221 8.94 -7.44 -7.93
CA TYR A 221 9.03 -8.42 -9.01
C TYR A 221 9.78 -7.85 -10.20
N LYS A 222 10.47 -8.72 -10.93
CA LYS A 222 11.11 -8.42 -12.21
C LYS A 222 10.43 -9.21 -13.32
N CYS A 223 10.00 -8.52 -14.36
CA CYS A 223 9.49 -9.14 -15.57
C CYS A 223 10.63 -9.86 -16.31
N VAL A 224 10.47 -11.14 -16.58
CA VAL A 224 11.41 -11.96 -17.34
C VAL A 224 10.71 -12.46 -18.61
N VAL A 225 11.19 -11.95 -19.75
CA VAL A 225 10.73 -12.32 -21.08
C VAL A 225 11.70 -13.36 -21.65
N ASN A 226 11.18 -14.55 -21.95
CA ASN A 226 11.96 -15.61 -22.56
C ASN A 226 12.03 -15.40 -24.08
N LYS A 227 13.20 -15.67 -24.68
CA LYS A 227 13.46 -15.43 -26.12
C LYS A 227 12.69 -16.37 -27.06
N ASP A 228 12.10 -17.44 -26.54
CA ASP A 228 11.60 -18.58 -27.34
C ASP A 228 10.07 -18.77 -27.31
N GLY A 229 9.29 -17.77 -26.91
CA GLY A 229 7.81 -17.85 -26.93
C GLY A 229 7.18 -18.70 -25.83
N VAL A 230 7.93 -19.02 -24.77
CA VAL A 230 7.42 -19.59 -23.50
C VAL A 230 6.77 -18.45 -22.69
N PRO A 231 5.65 -18.68 -21.96
CA PRO A 231 4.94 -17.61 -21.25
C PRO A 231 5.89 -16.76 -20.39
N ASN A 232 5.67 -15.45 -20.49
CA ASN A 232 6.35 -14.43 -19.72
C ASN A 232 6.13 -14.70 -18.22
N ASN A 233 7.16 -14.46 -17.40
CA ASN A 233 7.09 -14.81 -15.98
C ASN A 233 7.63 -13.67 -15.11
N TRP A 234 7.19 -13.65 -13.86
CA TRP A 234 7.64 -12.72 -12.85
C TRP A 234 8.61 -13.43 -11.90
N THR A 235 9.81 -12.87 -11.74
CA THR A 235 10.75 -13.32 -10.72
C THR A 235 10.69 -12.41 -9.51
N GLN A 236 10.46 -12.96 -8.33
CA GLN A 236 10.50 -12.18 -7.09
C GLN A 236 11.95 -11.79 -6.75
N VAL A 237 12.20 -10.48 -6.71
CA VAL A 237 13.50 -9.89 -6.44
C VAL A 237 13.73 -9.82 -4.94
N THR A 238 12.91 -9.05 -4.23
CA THR A 238 12.98 -8.84 -2.78
C THR A 238 11.65 -8.26 -2.27
N PRO A 239 11.25 -8.50 -1.02
CA PRO A 239 10.37 -7.58 -0.32
C PRO A 239 11.13 -6.30 0.06
N ASP A 240 10.38 -5.24 0.26
CA ASP A 240 10.79 -3.99 0.92
C ASP A 240 9.69 -3.69 1.93
N THR A 241 9.89 -4.12 3.17
CA THR A 241 8.80 -4.27 4.16
C THR A 241 9.26 -3.89 5.55
N TYR A 242 8.45 -3.07 6.20
CA TYR A 242 8.64 -2.65 7.57
C TYR A 242 7.61 -3.30 8.50
N PHE A 243 7.97 -3.40 9.78
CA PHE A 243 7.16 -4.07 10.80
C PHE A 243 6.86 -3.11 11.94
N VAL A 244 5.64 -3.21 12.45
CA VAL A 244 5.25 -2.64 13.74
C VAL A 244 4.84 -3.79 14.67
N ASN A 245 4.83 -3.57 15.99
CA ASN A 245 4.40 -4.59 16.94
C ASN A 245 2.91 -4.91 16.79
N ASP A 246 2.07 -3.87 16.76
CA ASP A 246 0.63 -4.01 16.71
C ASP A 246 -0.02 -2.94 15.82
N LYS A 247 -0.39 -3.34 14.59
CA LYS A 247 -1.13 -2.48 13.63
C LYS A 247 -2.46 -1.92 14.15
N ARG A 248 -2.94 -2.41 15.30
CA ARG A 248 -4.15 -1.92 15.96
C ARG A 248 -3.89 -0.60 16.69
N THR A 249 -2.68 -0.41 17.21
CA THR A 249 -2.29 0.75 18.02
C THR A 249 -1.19 1.58 17.37
N GLU A 250 -0.43 1.00 16.45
CA GLU A 250 0.74 1.62 15.82
C GLU A 250 0.51 1.83 14.32
N SER A 251 1.02 2.95 13.79
CA SER A 251 1.00 3.26 12.36
C SER A 251 2.32 2.87 11.71
N PHE A 252 2.30 2.49 10.42
CA PHE A 252 3.52 2.20 9.66
C PHE A 252 4.23 3.50 9.26
N VAL A 253 4.96 4.08 10.21
CA VAL A 253 5.84 5.24 10.06
C VAL A 253 7.13 4.98 10.85
N PRO A 254 8.26 5.60 10.51
CA PRO A 254 9.58 5.27 11.08
C PRO A 254 9.64 5.24 12.61
N GLU A 255 8.82 6.04 13.29
CA GLU A 255 8.76 6.07 14.76
C GLU A 255 8.25 4.79 15.41
N TYR A 256 7.41 4.01 14.72
CA TYR A 256 6.88 2.74 15.22
C TYR A 256 7.51 1.51 14.55
N GLU A 257 8.39 1.71 13.56
CA GLU A 257 8.99 0.61 12.81
C GLU A 257 10.08 -0.08 13.63
N VAL A 258 9.89 -1.38 13.89
CA VAL A 258 10.78 -2.16 14.76
C VAL A 258 11.69 -3.13 14.03
N ALA A 259 11.35 -3.48 12.79
CA ALA A 259 12.15 -4.37 11.97
C ALA A 259 11.98 -4.08 10.48
N TYR A 260 12.94 -4.56 9.69
CA TYR A 260 12.96 -4.49 8.24
C TYR A 260 13.13 -5.89 7.63
N HIS A 261 12.45 -6.16 6.50
CA HIS A 261 12.50 -7.44 5.79
C HIS A 261 12.82 -7.28 4.32
N TYR A 262 13.83 -8.01 3.88
CA TYR A 262 14.38 -8.01 2.54
C TYR A 262 15.03 -9.37 2.23
N PHE A 263 15.51 -9.54 0.99
CA PHE A 263 16.24 -10.72 0.56
C PHE A 263 17.73 -10.45 0.36
N LEU A 264 18.58 -11.37 0.85
CA LEU A 264 19.99 -11.39 0.52
C LEU A 264 20.19 -11.72 -0.97
N LYS A 265 21.16 -11.05 -1.59
CA LYS A 265 21.61 -11.38 -2.95
C LYS A 265 22.27 -12.76 -3.02
N LYS A 266 22.98 -13.16 -1.95
CA LYS A 266 23.65 -14.46 -1.82
C LYS A 266 23.06 -15.18 -0.60
N PRO A 267 22.40 -16.33 -0.78
CA PRO A 267 21.82 -17.09 0.34
C PRO A 267 22.88 -17.57 1.34
N ILE A 268 22.50 -17.62 2.63
CA ILE A 268 23.28 -18.22 3.71
C ILE A 268 22.56 -19.49 4.15
N HIS A 269 23.24 -20.64 3.99
CA HIS A 269 22.67 -21.96 4.31
C HIS A 269 21.28 -22.17 3.66
N GLU A 270 21.16 -21.82 2.38
CA GLU A 270 19.91 -21.83 1.58
C GLU A 270 18.85 -20.78 1.98
N GLY A 271 19.04 -20.10 3.12
CA GLY A 271 18.20 -18.98 3.54
C GLY A 271 18.54 -17.70 2.80
N ARG A 272 17.51 -16.95 2.42
CA ARG A 272 17.67 -15.62 1.80
C ARG A 272 16.81 -14.54 2.44
N ALA A 273 15.77 -14.93 3.18
CA ALA A 273 14.82 -14.01 3.79
C ALA A 273 15.39 -13.45 5.09
N VAL A 274 15.50 -12.12 5.20
CA VAL A 274 16.12 -11.44 6.35
C VAL A 274 15.05 -10.73 7.17
N TRP A 275 15.15 -10.77 8.49
CA TRP A 275 14.45 -9.86 9.39
C TRP A 275 15.52 -9.21 10.25
N GLU A 276 15.65 -7.89 10.14
CA GLU A 276 16.68 -7.09 10.79
C GLU A 276 16.02 -6.11 11.76
N SER A 277 16.59 -5.99 12.96
CA SER A 277 16.14 -5.02 13.97
C SER A 277 16.39 -3.58 13.51
N LEU A 278 15.41 -2.71 13.76
CA LEU A 278 15.56 -1.25 13.66
C LEU A 278 15.64 -0.57 15.04
N VAL A 279 15.52 -1.34 16.12
CA VAL A 279 15.43 -0.82 17.49
C VAL A 279 16.83 -0.52 18.05
N LYS A 280 16.99 0.67 18.63
CA LYS A 280 18.26 1.09 19.25
C LYS A 280 18.68 0.13 20.36
N GLY A 281 19.87 -0.45 20.24
CA GLY A 281 20.43 -1.39 21.22
C GLY A 281 20.12 -2.87 20.94
N ASP A 282 19.34 -3.16 19.90
CA ASP A 282 19.14 -4.50 19.35
C ASP A 282 19.79 -4.54 17.95
N ASP A 283 20.93 -5.20 17.84
CA ASP A 283 21.65 -5.40 16.57
C ASP A 283 21.36 -6.77 15.95
N SER A 284 20.29 -7.44 16.38
CA SER A 284 19.97 -8.77 15.90
C SER A 284 19.32 -8.77 14.51
N LEU A 285 19.71 -9.76 13.73
CA LEU A 285 18.99 -10.18 12.54
C LEU A 285 18.94 -11.70 12.45
N LEU A 286 18.00 -12.19 11.65
CA LEU A 286 17.93 -13.59 11.28
C LEU A 286 17.80 -13.75 9.78
N VAL A 287 18.28 -14.88 9.25
CA VAL A 287 18.09 -15.29 7.86
C VAL A 287 17.37 -16.62 7.83
N ALA A 288 16.38 -16.77 6.95
CA ALA A 288 15.56 -17.97 6.87
C ALA A 288 15.33 -18.45 5.44
N LYS A 289 14.99 -19.73 5.30
CA LYS A 289 14.53 -20.37 4.06
C LYS A 289 13.08 -20.80 4.18
N SER A 290 12.31 -20.67 3.10
CA SER A 290 10.93 -21.17 3.06
C SER A 290 10.92 -22.70 2.97
N VAL A 291 10.26 -23.37 3.91
CA VAL A 291 10.17 -24.85 3.99
C VAL A 291 8.77 -25.38 3.71
N ALA A 292 7.75 -24.54 3.79
CA ALA A 292 6.38 -24.90 3.39
C ALA A 292 5.58 -23.67 2.96
N THR A 293 4.61 -23.89 2.06
CA THR A 293 3.70 -22.84 1.58
C THR A 293 2.28 -23.38 1.46
N ASN A 294 1.28 -22.53 1.68
CA ASN A 294 -0.12 -22.79 1.32
C ASN A 294 -0.68 -21.56 0.60
N VAL A 295 -1.61 -21.77 -0.34
CA VAL A 295 -2.48 -20.71 -0.85
C VAL A 295 -3.14 -20.01 0.34
N SER A 296 -3.28 -18.68 0.27
CA SER A 296 -3.98 -17.95 1.34
C SER A 296 -5.41 -18.48 1.49
N PRO A 297 -5.89 -18.75 2.73
CA PRO A 297 -7.27 -19.15 2.98
C PRO A 297 -8.31 -18.16 2.43
N ASP A 298 -7.94 -16.89 2.30
CA ASP A 298 -8.79 -15.82 1.78
C ASP A 298 -8.81 -15.74 0.24
N GLY A 299 -8.07 -16.62 -0.45
CA GLY A 299 -8.07 -16.75 -1.90
C GLY A 299 -6.69 -16.65 -2.55
N ASN A 300 -6.60 -17.06 -3.81
CA ASN A 300 -5.36 -17.07 -4.58
C ASN A 300 -4.91 -15.68 -5.08
N MET A 301 -5.68 -14.63 -4.81
CA MET A 301 -5.31 -13.24 -5.11
C MET A 301 -4.29 -12.66 -4.12
N HIS A 302 -4.07 -13.34 -2.99
CA HIS A 302 -3.10 -12.93 -1.98
C HIS A 302 -1.85 -13.81 -2.01
N LEU A 303 -0.75 -13.29 -1.48
CA LEU A 303 0.47 -14.08 -1.30
C LEU A 303 0.18 -15.39 -0.55
N PRO A 304 0.90 -16.48 -0.86
CA PRO A 304 0.78 -17.70 -0.08
C PRO A 304 1.26 -17.47 1.35
N TRP A 305 0.58 -18.13 2.30
CA TRP A 305 1.09 -18.30 3.65
C TRP A 305 2.29 -19.23 3.60
N LEU A 306 3.27 -19.00 4.47
CA LEU A 306 4.51 -19.76 4.42
C LEU A 306 5.11 -20.00 5.81
N VAL A 307 5.93 -21.04 5.88
CA VAL A 307 6.76 -21.41 7.01
C VAL A 307 8.21 -21.17 6.59
N ASN A 308 8.94 -20.34 7.33
CA ASN A 308 10.38 -20.22 7.18
C ASN A 308 11.09 -20.88 8.35
N GLU A 309 12.14 -21.63 8.04
CA GLU A 309 13.10 -22.17 9.00
C GLU A 309 14.31 -21.25 9.03
N VAL A 310 14.71 -20.80 10.23
CA VAL A 310 15.86 -19.92 10.41
C VAL A 310 17.15 -20.72 10.20
N THR A 311 18.02 -20.20 9.36
CA THR A 311 19.27 -20.85 8.95
C THR A 311 20.51 -20.13 9.46
N TYR A 312 20.37 -18.88 9.88
CA TYR A 312 21.47 -18.06 10.39
C TYR A 312 20.94 -16.94 11.29
N HIS A 313 21.77 -16.57 12.27
CA HIS A 313 21.56 -15.45 13.18
C HIS A 313 22.81 -14.58 13.20
N GLU A 314 22.63 -13.28 13.39
CA GLU A 314 23.70 -12.34 13.65
C GLU A 314 23.25 -11.33 14.72
N GLY A 315 24.22 -10.79 15.48
CA GLY A 315 23.96 -9.85 16.55
C GLY A 315 23.32 -10.45 17.80
N LYS A 316 22.90 -9.57 18.71
CA LYS A 316 22.25 -9.86 19.98
C LYS A 316 20.95 -9.09 20.07
N GLY A 317 19.88 -9.79 20.43
CA GLY A 317 18.57 -9.14 20.52
C GLY A 317 17.41 -10.10 20.29
N ARG A 318 16.26 -9.54 19.93
CA ARG A 318 14.97 -10.23 19.89
C ARG A 318 14.89 -11.28 18.80
N PHE A 319 15.73 -11.19 17.76
CA PHE A 319 15.82 -12.20 16.70
C PHE A 319 16.84 -13.32 16.98
N SER A 320 17.69 -13.20 18.02
CA SER A 320 18.87 -14.06 18.21
C SER A 320 18.62 -15.55 18.50
N ASP A 321 17.41 -15.92 18.91
CA ASP A 321 17.02 -17.30 19.25
C ASP A 321 15.81 -17.78 18.46
N ILE A 322 15.35 -17.03 17.45
CA ILE A 322 14.20 -17.41 16.64
C ILE A 322 14.55 -18.62 15.78
N THR A 323 13.70 -19.63 15.79
CA THR A 323 13.88 -20.89 15.04
C THR A 323 12.99 -20.95 13.80
N TYR A 324 11.79 -20.38 13.85
CA TYR A 324 10.83 -20.38 12.75
C TYR A 324 10.07 -19.05 12.65
N VAL A 325 9.74 -18.66 11.42
CA VAL A 325 8.90 -17.50 11.11
C VAL A 325 7.76 -17.91 10.18
N LEU A 326 6.52 -17.78 10.64
CA LEU A 326 5.34 -17.95 9.78
C LEU A 326 4.95 -16.61 9.18
N ARG A 327 4.55 -16.59 7.90
CA ARG A 327 3.81 -15.47 7.31
C ARG A 327 2.38 -15.90 7.05
N VAL A 328 1.43 -15.22 7.68
CA VAL A 328 -0.01 -15.52 7.64
C VAL A 328 -0.82 -14.23 7.45
N ASN A 329 -2.14 -14.35 7.28
CA ASN A 329 -3.07 -13.22 7.13
C ASN A 329 -2.62 -12.21 6.05
N THR A 330 -2.09 -12.74 4.95
CA THR A 330 -1.59 -11.97 3.81
C THR A 330 -2.73 -11.36 3.01
N VAL A 331 -2.58 -10.08 2.66
CA VAL A 331 -3.48 -9.34 1.77
C VAL A 331 -2.66 -8.76 0.64
N GLU A 332 -3.10 -9.01 -0.59
CA GLU A 332 -2.45 -8.66 -1.85
C GLU A 332 -1.01 -9.21 -1.96
N GLY A 333 -0.18 -8.56 -2.80
CA GLY A 333 1.25 -8.82 -2.94
C GLY A 333 1.65 -9.78 -4.05
N ASN A 334 0.71 -10.41 -4.75
CA ASN A 334 1.03 -11.25 -5.91
C ASN A 334 1.58 -10.42 -7.08
N PRO A 335 2.42 -10.99 -7.95
CA PRO A 335 2.83 -10.29 -9.16
C PRO A 335 1.60 -10.01 -10.05
N PRO A 336 1.68 -9.03 -10.98
CA PRO A 336 0.69 -8.88 -12.03
C PRO A 336 0.49 -10.17 -12.84
N PRO A 337 -0.62 -10.33 -13.57
CA PRO A 337 -0.82 -11.46 -14.46
C PRO A 337 0.38 -11.70 -15.39
N ASN A 338 0.71 -12.98 -15.63
CA ASN A 338 1.88 -13.36 -16.43
C ASN A 338 1.80 -12.80 -17.87
N GLU A 339 0.61 -12.72 -18.44
CA GLU A 339 0.37 -12.10 -19.76
C GLU A 339 0.79 -10.63 -19.85
N TYR A 340 0.93 -9.93 -18.71
CA TYR A 340 1.32 -8.52 -18.72
C TYR A 340 2.83 -8.32 -18.85
N CYS A 341 3.63 -9.26 -18.37
CA CYS A 341 5.07 -9.23 -18.59
C CYS A 341 5.35 -9.43 -20.08
N GLY A 342 6.24 -8.64 -20.68
CA GLY A 342 6.56 -8.65 -22.11
C GLY A 342 5.56 -7.92 -23.02
N ILE A 343 4.34 -7.64 -22.55
CA ILE A 343 3.30 -6.91 -23.29
C ILE A 343 3.12 -5.51 -22.72
N HIS A 344 2.65 -5.41 -21.48
CA HIS A 344 2.48 -4.14 -20.77
C HIS A 344 3.76 -3.69 -20.08
N TYR A 345 4.58 -4.64 -19.64
CA TYR A 345 5.86 -4.37 -18.97
C TYR A 345 7.01 -4.91 -19.82
N GLN A 346 7.93 -4.04 -20.22
CA GLN A 346 9.12 -4.46 -20.97
C GLN A 346 9.95 -5.47 -20.18
N GLY A 347 10.66 -6.35 -20.89
CA GLY A 347 11.57 -7.30 -20.27
C GLY A 347 12.59 -6.60 -19.37
N GLY A 348 12.67 -7.05 -18.11
CA GLY A 348 13.51 -6.44 -17.09
C GLY A 348 12.83 -5.37 -16.24
N ALA A 349 11.59 -4.97 -16.56
CA ALA A 349 10.82 -4.03 -15.76
C ALA A 349 10.66 -4.52 -14.31
N ILE A 350 10.75 -3.58 -13.37
CA ILE A 350 10.56 -3.80 -11.94
C ILE A 350 9.16 -3.32 -11.55
N VAL A 351 8.41 -4.13 -10.83
CA VAL A 351 7.08 -3.78 -10.32
C VAL A 351 7.04 -4.00 -8.82
N LYS A 352 6.61 -2.97 -8.09
CA LYS A 352 6.36 -3.01 -6.65
C LYS A 352 4.86 -3.25 -6.41
N VAL A 353 4.50 -4.33 -5.74
CA VAL A 353 3.11 -4.65 -5.39
C VAL A 353 2.93 -4.54 -3.88
N ALA A 354 2.06 -3.64 -3.44
CA ALA A 354 1.78 -3.47 -2.02
C ALA A 354 1.16 -4.73 -1.41
N TYR A 355 1.53 -5.02 -0.16
CA TYR A 355 0.94 -6.10 0.60
C TYR A 355 0.96 -5.80 2.10
N SER A 356 0.14 -6.52 2.85
CA SER A 356 0.24 -6.61 4.30
C SER A 356 0.18 -8.06 4.76
N ALA A 357 0.74 -8.35 5.93
CA ALA A 357 0.73 -9.68 6.52
C ALA A 357 0.97 -9.62 8.03
N GLU A 358 0.79 -10.76 8.70
CA GLU A 358 1.30 -11.00 10.05
C GLU A 358 2.44 -12.01 10.00
N TYR A 359 3.51 -11.70 10.74
CA TYR A 359 4.64 -12.60 10.89
C TYR A 359 4.73 -13.09 12.32
N TRP A 360 4.69 -14.41 12.49
CA TRP A 360 4.72 -15.05 13.80
C TRP A 360 6.08 -15.70 14.02
N PHE A 361 6.75 -15.31 15.09
CA PHE A 361 8.11 -15.73 15.42
C PHE A 361 8.08 -16.79 16.52
N PHE A 362 8.86 -17.84 16.34
CA PHE A 362 8.95 -18.98 17.24
C PHE A 362 10.39 -19.20 17.69
N HIS A 363 10.59 -19.77 18.87
CA HIS A 363 11.90 -20.07 19.45
C HIS A 363 11.94 -21.43 20.16
#